data_AF-A0A1P8M7A8-F1
#
_entry.id   AF-A0A1P8M7A8-F1
#
_cell.length_a   1.000
_cell.length_b   1.000
_cell.length_c   1.000
_cell.angle_alpha   90.00
_cell.angle_beta   90.00
_cell.angle_gamma   90.00
#
_symmetry.space_group_name_H-M   'P 1'
#
loop_
_entity.id
_entity.type
_entity.pdbx_description
1 polymer ?
#
loop_
_entity_poly.entity_id
_entity_poly.type
_entity_poly.pdbx_seq_one_letter_code
_entity_poly.pdbx_strand_id
1 'polypeptide(L)'
;MGTATLAPGSIHFQPSVYDTLEPSGRSTVLTGLEVTTVPRSLNRQDKKHVTQFLFQAMRLSSDAGTIEIAASPATLEKVREAVSAPPAEN
;
A
#
# COMPACT_ATOMS: atom_id res chain seq x y z
N MET A 1 -8.60 -3.94 -5.90
CA MET A 1 -7.24 -4.48 -5.64
C MET A 1 -6.34 -4.04 -6.77
N GLY A 2 -5.03 -4.19 -6.66
CA GLY A 2 -4.09 -3.73 -7.68
C GLY A 2 -2.68 -4.16 -7.34
N THR A 3 -1.73 -3.89 -8.23
CA THR A 3 -0.31 -4.08 -7.97
C THR A 3 0.28 -2.79 -7.43
N ALA A 4 1.08 -2.92 -6.38
CA ALA A 4 1.83 -1.81 -5.80
C ALA A 4 3.32 -2.10 -5.99
N THR A 5 4.00 -1.25 -6.76
CA THR A 5 5.45 -1.28 -6.91
C THR A 5 6.04 -0.23 -5.98
N LEU A 6 6.92 -0.69 -5.09
CA LEU A 6 7.61 0.17 -4.13
C LEU A 6 8.84 0.78 -4.79
N ALA A 7 9.03 2.07 -4.61
CA ALA A 7 10.24 2.80 -4.93
C ALA A 7 10.65 3.67 -3.73
N PRO A 8 11.91 4.12 -3.64
CA PRO A 8 12.31 5.03 -2.56
C PRO A 8 11.40 6.27 -2.53
N GLY A 9 10.79 6.56 -1.38
CA GLY A 9 9.91 7.70 -1.16
C GLY A 9 8.59 7.69 -1.95
N SER A 10 8.25 6.61 -2.67
CA SER A 10 7.07 6.57 -3.54
C SER A 10 6.47 5.18 -3.74
N ILE A 11 5.16 5.15 -4.03
CA ILE A 11 4.43 3.93 -4.35
C ILE A 11 3.72 4.12 -5.68
N HIS A 12 4.05 3.27 -6.65
CA HIS A 12 3.35 3.20 -7.92
C HIS A 12 2.23 2.17 -7.80
N PHE A 13 0.99 2.64 -7.85
CA PHE A 13 -0.19 1.80 -7.76
C PHE A 13 -0.88 1.67 -9.11
N GLN A 14 -1.03 0.44 -9.59
CA GLN A 14 -1.86 0.11 -10.73
C GLN A 14 -3.09 -0.65 -10.24
N PRO A 15 -4.28 -0.04 -10.27
CA PRO A 15 -5.50 -0.78 -9.97
C PRO A 15 -5.71 -1.89 -11.02
N SER A 16 -6.24 -3.02 -10.56
CA SER A 16 -6.46 -4.21 -11.36
C SER A 16 -7.79 -4.89 -11.07
N VAL A 17 -8.32 -5.61 -12.05
CA VAL A 17 -9.45 -6.52 -11.89
C VAL A 17 -9.06 -7.61 -10.87
N TYR A 18 -9.97 -7.90 -9.94
CA TYR A 18 -9.71 -8.78 -8.81
C TYR A 18 -9.25 -10.19 -9.22
N ASP A 19 -9.90 -10.78 -10.23
CA ASP A 19 -9.66 -12.18 -10.62
C ASP A 19 -8.53 -12.35 -11.63
N THR A 20 -8.37 -11.41 -12.58
CA THR A 20 -7.42 -11.55 -13.69
C THR A 20 -6.13 -10.77 -13.50
N LEU A 21 -6.08 -9.89 -12.48
CA LEU A 21 -5.02 -8.90 -12.25
C LEU A 21 -4.77 -7.97 -13.44
N GLU A 22 -5.67 -7.97 -14.43
CA GLU A 22 -5.59 -7.09 -15.59
C GLU A 22 -5.70 -5.64 -15.11
N PRO A 23 -4.83 -4.74 -15.60
CA PRO A 23 -4.90 -3.32 -15.25
C PRO A 23 -6.29 -2.76 -15.52
N SER A 24 -6.92 -2.24 -14.47
CA SER A 24 -8.24 -1.62 -14.53
C SER A 24 -8.14 -0.20 -14.01
N GLY A 25 -8.12 0.78 -14.91
CA GLY A 25 -8.06 2.20 -14.55
C GLY A 25 -6.66 2.80 -14.58
N ARG A 26 -6.56 4.03 -14.09
CA ARG A 26 -5.36 4.87 -14.20
C ARG A 26 -4.33 4.48 -13.14
N SER A 27 -3.08 4.29 -13.58
CA SER A 27 -1.94 4.19 -12.67
C SER A 27 -1.74 5.50 -11.92
N THR A 28 -1.44 5.40 -10.63
CA THR A 28 -1.19 6.55 -9.76
C THR A 28 0.16 6.37 -9.07
N VAL A 29 0.95 7.44 -9.08
CA VAL A 29 2.17 7.53 -8.27
C VAL A 29 1.81 8.30 -7.01
N LEU A 30 2.07 7.72 -5.86
CA LEU A 30 1.86 8.31 -4.54
C LEU A 30 3.20 8.73 -3.98
N THR A 31 3.32 10.00 -3.58
CA THR A 31 4.56 10.57 -3.02
C THR A 31 4.28 11.25 -1.68
N GLY A 32 5.32 11.82 -1.05
CA GLY A 32 5.20 12.47 0.25
C GLY A 32 4.70 11.50 1.33
N LEU A 33 5.17 10.25 1.25
CA LEU A 33 4.64 9.17 2.06
C LEU A 33 5.14 9.28 3.50
N GLU A 34 4.23 9.14 4.46
CA GLU A 34 4.56 9.10 5.89
C GLU A 34 3.72 8.03 6.58
N VAL A 35 4.35 7.17 7.38
CA VAL A 35 3.63 6.16 8.18
C VAL A 35 2.94 6.86 9.35
N THR A 36 1.60 6.82 9.37
CA THR A 36 0.81 7.52 10.40
C THR A 36 0.39 6.59 11.55
N THR A 37 0.40 5.28 11.33
CA THR A 37 -0.04 4.29 12.32
C THR A 37 0.83 3.05 12.27
N VAL A 38 1.02 2.41 13.42
CA VAL A 38 1.58 1.05 13.47
C VAL A 38 0.67 0.03 12.77
N PRO A 39 1.22 -1.04 12.18
CA PRO A 39 0.41 -2.12 11.63
C PRO A 39 -0.60 -2.68 12.63
N ARG A 40 -1.85 -2.81 12.22
CA ARG A 40 -2.95 -3.36 13.03
C ARG A 40 -3.53 -4.61 12.38
N SER A 41 -4.10 -5.48 13.19
CA SER A 41 -4.89 -6.61 12.66
C SER A 41 -6.12 -6.14 11.88
N LEU A 42 -6.50 -6.92 10.86
CA LEU A 42 -7.70 -6.66 10.06
C LEU A 42 -8.98 -6.86 10.89
N ASN A 43 -9.87 -5.87 10.82
CA ASN A 43 -11.18 -5.91 11.44
C ASN A 43 -12.22 -6.58 10.52
N ARG A 44 -13.48 -6.69 10.97
CA ARG A 44 -14.54 -7.35 10.18
C ARG A 44 -14.86 -6.65 8.85
N GLN A 45 -14.69 -5.33 8.76
CA GLN A 45 -14.90 -4.58 7.53
C GLN A 45 -13.76 -4.81 6.54
N ASP A 46 -12.52 -4.77 7.01
CA ASP A 46 -11.35 -5.04 6.16
C ASP A 46 -11.43 -6.45 5.55
N LYS A 47 -11.87 -7.43 6.35
CA LYS A 47 -12.05 -8.83 5.93
C LYS A 47 -13.10 -9.05 4.83
N LYS A 48 -13.94 -8.05 4.54
CA LYS A 48 -14.84 -8.09 3.37
C LYS A 48 -14.09 -7.94 2.05
N HIS A 49 -12.92 -7.29 2.10
CA HIS A 49 -12.11 -6.95 0.94
C HIS A 49 -10.78 -7.72 0.92
N VAL A 50 -10.27 -8.12 2.09
CA VAL A 50 -9.01 -8.83 2.25
C VAL A 50 -9.28 -10.14 2.99
N THR A 51 -9.33 -11.24 2.24
CA THR A 51 -9.67 -12.56 2.77
C THR A 51 -8.46 -13.32 3.30
N GLN A 52 -7.25 -12.82 3.05
CA GLN A 52 -5.99 -13.43 3.46
C GLN A 52 -5.82 -13.42 4.98
N PHE A 53 -5.48 -14.59 5.53
CA PHE A 53 -5.20 -14.75 6.95
C PHE A 53 -3.86 -14.10 7.32
N LEU A 54 -3.75 -13.60 8.57
CA LEU A 54 -2.55 -12.94 9.12
C LEU A 54 -2.12 -11.62 8.45
N PHE A 55 -2.88 -11.12 7.49
CA PHE A 55 -2.64 -9.77 6.97
C PHE A 55 -2.88 -8.75 8.07
N GLN A 56 -2.15 -7.65 7.98
CA GLN A 56 -2.29 -6.46 8.79
C GLN A 56 -2.55 -5.26 7.88
N ALA A 57 -3.11 -4.19 8.44
CA ALA A 57 -3.31 -2.92 7.76
C ALA A 57 -2.41 -1.85 8.37
N MET A 58 -1.86 -0.99 7.53
CA MET A 58 -1.07 0.18 7.92
C MET A 58 -1.58 1.40 7.15
N ARG A 59 -1.74 2.53 7.84
CA ARG A 59 -2.09 3.81 7.21
C ARG A 59 -0.87 4.65 6.94
N LEU A 60 -0.90 5.29 5.77
CA LEU A 60 0.09 6.24 5.34
C LEU A 60 -0.61 7.53 4.92
N SER A 61 0.02 8.66 5.21
CA SER A 61 -0.28 9.92 4.53
C SER A 61 0.45 9.93 3.19
N SER A 62 -0.12 10.60 2.21
CA SER A 62 0.44 10.85 0.89
C SER A 62 -0.04 12.21 0.38
N ASP A 63 0.57 12.69 -0.70
CA ASP A 63 0.09 13.84 -1.48
C ASP A 63 -1.38 13.71 -1.96
N ALA A 64 -1.83 12.49 -2.20
CA ALA A 64 -3.22 12.17 -2.58
C ALA A 64 -4.17 11.97 -1.38
N GLY A 65 -3.69 12.21 -0.16
CA GLY A 65 -4.45 12.01 1.09
C GLY A 65 -4.04 10.76 1.84
N THR A 66 -4.92 10.25 2.71
CA THR A 66 -4.63 9.06 3.52
C THR A 66 -4.92 7.78 2.74
N ILE A 67 -3.94 6.89 2.67
CA ILE A 67 -4.05 5.55 2.08
C ILE A 67 -3.92 4.49 3.16
N GLU A 68 -4.60 3.35 2.98
CA GLU A 68 -4.47 2.17 3.85
C GLU A 68 -4.00 0.98 3.02
N ILE A 69 -2.90 0.35 3.45
CA ILE A 69 -2.30 -0.79 2.79
C ILE A 69 -2.48 -2.01 3.67
N ALA A 70 -3.09 -3.07 3.12
CA ALA A 70 -3.23 -4.35 3.78
C ALA A 70 -2.30 -5.39 3.15
N ALA A 71 -1.38 -5.95 3.94
CA ALA A 71 -0.42 -6.93 3.47
C ALA A 71 0.06 -7.84 4.62
N SER A 72 0.91 -8.82 4.30
CA SER A 72 1.62 -9.57 5.33
C SER A 72 2.53 -8.65 6.16
N PRO A 73 2.82 -8.97 7.44
CA PRO A 73 3.70 -8.16 8.28
C PRO A 73 5.07 -7.89 7.64
N ALA A 74 5.66 -8.91 7.00
CA ALA A 74 6.94 -8.78 6.30
C ALA A 74 6.86 -7.83 5.09
N THR A 75 5.72 -7.79 4.40
CA THR A 75 5.49 -6.86 3.29
C THR A 75 5.31 -5.43 3.81
N LEU A 76 4.57 -5.23 4.90
CA LEU A 76 4.39 -3.90 5.50
C LEU A 76 5.71 -3.31 5.98
N GLU A 77 6.62 -4.16 6.47
CA GLU A 77 7.98 -3.72 6.82
C GLU A 77 8.74 -3.17 5.60
N LYS A 78 8.68 -3.87 4.46
CA LYS A 78 9.27 -3.38 3.21
C LYS A 78 8.64 -2.07 2.72
N VAL A 79 7.33 -1.91 2.90
CA VAL A 79 6.64 -0.65 2.61
C VAL A 79 7.20 0.47 3.50
N ARG A 80 7.35 0.21 4.81
CA ARG A 80 7.91 1.19 5.75
C ARG A 80 9.34 1.59 5.38
N GLU A 81 10.17 0.63 5.00
CA GLU A 81 11.54 0.88 4.52
C GLU A 81 11.54 1.76 3.27
N ALA A 82 10.71 1.43 2.27
CA ALA A 82 10.61 2.20 1.03
C ALA A 82 10.12 3.64 1.27
N VAL A 83 9.18 3.82 2.19
CA VAL A 83 8.63 5.12 2.58
C VAL A 83 9.65 5.97 3.34
N SER A 84 10.46 5.35 4.19
CA SER A 84 11.50 6.04 4.96
C SER A 84 12.73 6.39 4.12
N ALA A 85 12.89 5.74 2.95
CA ALA A 85 13.98 6.03 2.04
C ALA A 85 13.75 7.38 1.34
N PRO A 86 14.79 8.23 1.20
CA PRO A 86 14.67 9.46 0.43
C PRO A 86 14.27 9.11 -1.01
N PRO A 87 13.40 9.92 -1.65
CA PRO A 87 13.07 9.72 -3.05
C PRO A 87 14.36 9.72 -3.88
N ALA A 88 14.47 8.78 -4.82
CA ALA A 88 15.62 8.72 -5.70
C ALA A 88 15.65 10.03 -6.51
N GLU A 89 16.62 10.91 -6.20
CA GLU A 89 16.90 12.11 -6.99
C GLU A 89 17.27 11.66 -8.41
N ASN A 90 16.57 12.17 -9.40
CA ASN A 90 16.90 12.03 -10.82
C ASN A 90 17.25 13.43 -11.33
#